data_AF-A0A7Y4WIN6-F1
#
_entry.id   AF-A0A7Y4WIN6-F1
#
_cell.length_a   1.000
_cell.length_b   1.000
_cell.length_c   1.000
_cell.angle_alpha   90.00
_cell.angle_beta   90.00
_cell.angle_gamma   90.00
#
_symmetry.space_group_name_H-M   'P 1'
#
loop_
_entity.id
_entity.type
_entity.pdbx_description
1 polymer ?
#
loop_
_entity_poly.entity_id
_entity_poly.type
_entity_poly.pdbx_seq_one_letter_code
_entity_poly.pdbx_strand_id
1 'polypeptide(L)'
;MHVPRSWCKAVGQAENDQGKKLALSVWGWGADESEARSRAGERLQRQIERMRGGGALGEYEYATHPLREEILQAPGPGALLTRNRYGAVVLNAAGLLVLDIDLPPMGALRRLGRLFGKPDPAEEAQARLRASLREAAPASTFRLYRTA
;
A
#
# COMPACT_ATOMS: atom_id res chain seq x y z
N MET A 1 -8.48 2.53 -0.75
CA MET A 1 -7.29 2.99 -1.52
C MET A 1 -7.37 4.50 -1.65
N HIS A 2 -6.38 5.24 -1.16
CA HIS A 2 -6.36 6.70 -1.24
C HIS A 2 -5.03 7.15 -1.86
N VAL A 3 -5.07 7.53 -3.13
CA VAL A 3 -3.93 8.08 -3.88
C VAL A 3 -4.24 9.54 -4.19
N PRO A 4 -3.62 10.49 -3.47
CA PRO A 4 -3.82 11.92 -3.70
C PRO A 4 -3.39 12.35 -5.11
N ARG A 5 -4.11 13.34 -5.66
CA ARG A 5 -3.81 13.90 -6.99
C ARG A 5 -2.76 15.00 -6.93
N SER A 6 -2.67 15.70 -5.81
CA SER A 6 -1.74 16.81 -5.63
C SER A 6 -0.93 16.63 -4.35
N TRP A 7 0.30 17.15 -4.42
CA TRP A 7 1.30 17.09 -3.37
C TRP A 7 2.00 18.43 -3.26
N CYS A 8 2.18 18.93 -2.04
CA CYS A 8 2.91 20.16 -1.78
C CYS A 8 3.94 19.92 -0.67
N LYS A 9 5.12 20.51 -0.81
CA LYS A 9 6.15 20.48 0.23
C LYS A 9 6.15 21.81 0.96
N ALA A 10 5.98 21.76 2.27
CA ALA A 10 6.25 22.90 3.15
C ALA A 10 7.63 22.71 3.79
N VAL A 11 8.35 23.82 3.95
CA VAL A 11 9.67 23.87 4.58
C VAL A 11 9.63 24.95 5.66
N GLY A 12 10.25 24.70 6.80
CA GLY A 12 10.33 25.65 7.89
C GLY A 12 11.54 25.39 8.78
N GLN A 13 11.66 26.19 9.83
CA GLN A 13 12.68 26.02 10.86
C GLN A 13 12.01 25.86 12.21
N ALA A 14 12.58 24.98 13.04
CA ALA A 14 12.19 24.85 14.44
C ALA A 14 13.44 24.94 15.32
N GLU A 15 13.22 25.30 16.57
CA GLU A 15 14.22 25.20 17.63
C GLU A 15 13.72 24.12 18.59
N ASN A 16 14.59 23.17 18.95
CA ASN A 16 14.24 22.16 19.95
C ASN A 16 14.37 22.72 21.38
N ASP A 17 13.98 21.91 22.36
CA ASP A 17 14.13 22.17 23.79
C ASP A 17 15.57 22.47 24.26
N GLN A 18 16.58 22.12 23.45
CA GLN A 18 18.00 22.38 23.69
C GLN A 18 18.54 23.62 22.95
N GLY A 19 17.67 24.40 22.28
CA GLY A 19 18.08 25.58 21.51
C GLY A 19 18.69 25.28 20.15
N LYS A 20 18.69 24.02 19.70
CA LYS A 20 19.23 23.62 18.40
C LYS A 20 18.23 23.95 17.29
N LYS A 21 18.68 24.73 16.31
CA LYS A 21 17.93 25.02 15.08
C LYS A 21 17.93 23.82 14.13
N LEU A 22 16.75 23.46 13.65
CA LEU A 22 16.52 22.31 12.77
C LEU A 22 15.69 22.76 11.56
N ALA A 23 16.15 22.37 10.36
CA ALA A 23 15.36 22.52 9.15
C ALA A 23 14.33 21.40 9.09
N LEU A 24 13.06 21.77 8.96
CA LEU A 24 11.96 20.83 8.84
C LEU A 24 11.38 20.89 7.43
N SER A 25 10.99 19.73 6.91
CA SER A 25 10.19 19.68 5.70
C SER A 25 9.13 18.60 5.79
N VAL A 26 7.93 18.93 5.33
CA VAL A 26 6.78 18.04 5.40
C VAL A 26 6.01 18.10 4.09
N TRP A 27 5.54 16.95 3.64
CA TRP A 27 4.60 16.86 2.52
C TRP A 27 3.16 16.94 3.02
N GLY A 28 2.35 17.72 2.32
CA GLY A 28 0.90 17.67 2.35
C GLY A 28 0.37 17.10 1.04
N TRP A 29 -0.90 16.70 1.06
CA TRP A 29 -1.56 16.02 -0.05
C TRP A 29 -3.03 16.44 -0.11
N GLY A 30 -3.64 16.34 -1.30
CA GLY A 30 -5.03 16.73 -1.50
C GLY A 30 -5.57 16.35 -2.87
N ALA A 31 -6.85 16.66 -3.08
CA ALA A 31 -7.48 16.59 -4.39
C ALA A 31 -6.91 17.65 -5.35
N ASP A 32 -6.48 18.79 -4.82
CA ASP A 32 -5.84 19.89 -5.54
C ASP A 32 -4.65 20.49 -4.77
N GLU A 33 -3.94 21.42 -5.42
CA GLU A 33 -2.76 22.07 -4.85
C GLU A 33 -3.07 22.94 -3.62
N SER A 34 -4.23 23.60 -3.58
CA SER A 34 -4.63 24.45 -2.46
C SER A 34 -4.80 23.62 -1.19
N GLU A 35 -5.52 22.50 -1.29
CA GLU A 35 -5.70 21.56 -0.20
C GLU A 35 -4.36 20.94 0.23
N ALA A 36 -3.55 20.49 -0.74
CA ALA A 36 -2.24 19.91 -0.45
C ALA A 36 -1.32 20.90 0.28
N ARG A 37 -1.35 22.19 -0.12
CA ARG A 37 -0.57 23.27 0.50
C ARG A 37 -1.07 23.58 1.90
N SER A 38 -2.37 23.70 2.09
CA SER A 38 -2.98 23.92 3.41
C SER A 38 -2.58 22.82 4.39
N ARG A 39 -2.77 21.54 3.99
CA ARG A 39 -2.37 20.40 4.81
C ARG A 39 -0.87 20.36 5.08
N ALA A 40 -0.03 20.74 4.12
CA ALA A 40 1.42 20.81 4.32
C ALA A 40 1.79 21.84 5.40
N GLY A 41 1.16 23.02 5.37
CA GLY A 41 1.35 24.08 6.35
C GLY A 41 0.92 23.67 7.76
N GLU A 42 -0.29 23.13 7.90
CA GLU A 42 -0.79 22.64 9.19
C GLU A 42 0.11 21.54 9.78
N ARG A 43 0.56 20.60 8.93
CA ARG A 43 1.46 19.52 9.37
C ARG A 43 2.83 20.06 9.77
N LEU A 44 3.37 21.04 9.04
CA LEU A 44 4.62 21.70 9.39
C LEU A 44 4.51 22.40 10.75
N GLN A 45 3.42 23.13 10.99
CA GLN A 45 3.17 23.82 12.26
C GLN A 45 3.12 22.84 13.44
N ARG A 46 2.40 21.72 13.30
CA ARG A 46 2.38 20.66 14.33
C ARG A 46 3.76 20.08 14.61
N GLN A 47 4.61 19.92 13.59
CA GLN A 47 5.98 19.43 13.79
C GLN A 47 6.84 20.49 14.49
N ILE A 48 6.72 21.77 14.15
CA ILE A 48 7.43 22.86 14.84
C ILE A 48 7.08 22.87 16.33
N GLU A 49 5.79 22.78 16.67
CA GLU A 49 5.31 22.74 18.05
C GLU A 49 5.83 21.51 18.80
N ARG A 50 5.79 20.34 18.15
CA ARG A 50 6.35 19.10 18.72
C ARG A 50 7.84 19.21 19.04
N MET A 51 8.61 19.81 18.14
CA MET A 51 10.05 20.00 18.34
C MET A 51 10.35 20.96 19.50
N ARG A 52 9.60 22.06 19.60
CA ARG A 52 9.73 23.01 20.73
C ARG A 52 9.43 22.37 22.08
N GLY A 53 8.49 21.41 22.11
CA GLY A 53 8.15 20.65 23.31
C GLY A 53 9.09 19.48 23.64
N GLY A 54 10.24 19.33 22.96
CA GLY A 54 11.19 18.23 23.18
C GLY A 54 10.73 16.88 22.63
N GLY A 55 9.68 16.86 21.78
CA GLY A 55 9.19 15.63 21.17
C GLY A 55 10.13 15.13 20.06
N ALA A 56 10.23 13.79 19.92
CA ALA A 56 10.95 13.18 18.82
C ALA A 56 10.22 13.37 17.48
N LEU A 57 10.98 13.50 16.39
CA LEU A 57 10.44 13.30 15.05
C LEU A 57 9.96 11.86 14.96
N GLY A 58 8.67 11.67 14.66
CA GLY A 58 8.08 10.32 14.60
C GLY A 58 8.79 9.43 13.60
N GLU A 59 8.84 8.13 13.89
CA GLU A 59 9.34 7.14 12.95
C GLU A 59 8.53 7.18 11.64
N TYR A 60 9.18 6.84 10.53
CA TYR A 60 8.53 6.71 9.24
C TYR A 60 7.66 5.44 9.24
N GLU A 61 6.50 5.52 9.87
CA GLU A 61 5.54 4.43 9.89
C GLU A 61 4.95 4.28 8.49
N TYR A 62 5.40 3.22 7.80
CA TYR A 62 4.79 2.77 6.56
C TYR A 62 3.27 2.65 6.74
N ALA A 63 2.52 3.15 5.77
CA ALA A 63 1.06 3.11 5.72
C ALA A 63 0.28 4.01 6.71
N THR A 64 0.92 4.86 7.52
CA THR A 64 0.17 5.89 8.28
C THR A 64 -0.33 7.04 7.42
N HIS A 65 0.35 7.31 6.30
CA HIS A 65 0.05 8.40 5.38
C HIS A 65 0.00 7.87 3.95
N PRO A 66 -0.72 8.55 3.04
CA PRO A 66 -0.70 8.16 1.63
C PRO A 66 0.72 8.17 1.08
N LEU A 67 1.05 7.18 0.25
CA LEU A 67 2.33 7.11 -0.42
C LEU A 67 2.36 8.16 -1.55
N ARG A 68 3.45 8.92 -1.61
CA ARG A 68 3.67 9.90 -2.68
C ARG A 68 4.10 9.21 -3.95
N GLU A 69 3.14 9.03 -4.85
CA GLU A 69 3.33 8.39 -6.13
C GLU A 69 2.77 9.29 -7.25
N GLU A 70 3.44 9.28 -8.40
CA GLU A 70 2.96 9.96 -9.60
C GLU A 70 1.85 9.11 -10.24
N ILE A 71 0.70 9.72 -10.55
CA ILE A 71 -0.35 9.03 -11.31
C ILE A 71 0.03 9.07 -12.79
N LEU A 72 0.30 7.90 -13.38
CA LEU A 72 0.66 7.75 -14.79
C LEU A 72 -0.59 7.58 -15.66
N GLN A 73 -1.58 6.83 -15.19
CA GLN A 73 -2.81 6.54 -15.93
C GLN A 73 -3.96 6.20 -14.98
N ALA A 74 -5.19 6.50 -15.40
CA ALA A 74 -6.42 6.03 -14.77
C ALA A 74 -7.20 5.17 -15.78
N PRO A 75 -6.88 3.86 -15.91
CA PRO A 75 -7.46 3.00 -16.95
C PRO A 75 -8.96 2.73 -16.76
N GLY A 76 -9.51 3.00 -15.58
CA GLY A 76 -10.95 2.86 -15.32
C GLY A 76 -11.31 3.23 -13.88
N PRO A 77 -12.61 3.24 -13.55
CA PRO A 77 -13.07 3.52 -12.19
C PRO A 77 -12.42 2.59 -11.16
N GLY A 78 -11.85 3.17 -10.11
CA GLY A 78 -11.23 2.41 -9.02
C GLY A 78 -9.87 1.78 -9.34
N ALA A 79 -9.26 2.10 -10.49
CA ALA A 79 -7.93 1.63 -10.88
C ALA A 79 -7.01 2.81 -11.28
N LEU A 80 -5.77 2.80 -10.79
CA LEU A 80 -4.72 3.77 -11.11
C LEU A 80 -3.41 3.03 -11.40
N LEU A 81 -2.70 3.44 -12.44
CA LEU A 81 -1.29 3.13 -12.61
C LEU A 81 -0.48 4.29 -12.03
N THR A 82 0.40 3.97 -11.08
CA THR A 82 1.28 4.96 -10.46
C THR A 82 2.75 4.61 -10.67
N ARG A 83 3.63 5.58 -10.53
CA ARG A 83 5.08 5.36 -10.39
C ARG A 83 5.47 5.49 -8.93
N ASN A 84 5.97 4.41 -8.36
CA ASN A 84 6.50 4.44 -6.99
C ASN A 84 7.89 5.10 -6.95
N ARG A 85 8.43 5.31 -5.74
CA ARG A 85 9.75 5.95 -5.55
C ARG A 85 10.93 5.17 -6.15
N TYR A 86 10.75 3.89 -6.43
CA TYR A 86 11.75 3.03 -7.07
C TYR A 86 11.66 3.07 -8.61
N GLY A 87 10.70 3.82 -9.16
CA GLY A 87 10.48 3.93 -10.60
C GLY A 87 9.59 2.85 -11.20
N ALA A 88 9.11 1.88 -10.39
CA ALA A 88 8.24 0.81 -10.85
C ALA A 88 6.82 1.33 -11.12
N VAL A 89 6.18 0.76 -12.14
CA VAL A 89 4.77 0.99 -12.43
C VAL A 89 3.92 0.06 -11.56
N VAL A 90 3.03 0.64 -10.76
CA VAL A 90 2.20 -0.08 -9.79
C VAL A 90 0.74 0.06 -10.18
N LEU A 91 0.03 -1.08 -10.29
CA LEU A 91 -1.42 -1.10 -10.42
C LEU A 91 -2.06 -1.04 -9.04
N ASN A 92 -2.70 0.09 -8.76
CA ASN A 92 -3.53 0.32 -7.59
C ASN A 92 -4.99 0.08 -7.98
N ALA A 93 -5.64 -0.95 -7.43
CA ALA A 93 -7.02 -1.31 -7.79
C ALA A 93 -7.85 -1.65 -6.54
N ALA A 94 -9.02 -1.03 -6.40
CA ALA A 94 -9.88 -1.20 -5.22
C ALA A 94 -10.58 -2.56 -5.13
N GLY A 95 -10.82 -3.22 -6.27
CA GLY A 95 -11.56 -4.48 -6.36
C GLY A 95 -10.79 -5.61 -7.02
N LEU A 96 -9.46 -5.56 -6.97
CA LEU A 96 -8.59 -6.62 -7.48
C LEU A 96 -7.70 -7.16 -6.37
N LEU A 97 -7.77 -8.47 -6.16
CA LEU A 97 -6.87 -9.17 -5.26
C LEU A 97 -5.90 -10.03 -6.06
N VAL A 98 -4.61 -9.87 -5.82
CA VAL A 98 -3.56 -10.72 -6.39
C VAL A 98 -2.92 -11.49 -5.25
N LEU A 99 -3.05 -12.82 -5.28
CA LEU A 99 -2.54 -13.71 -4.24
C LEU A 99 -1.53 -14.66 -4.85
N ASP A 100 -0.37 -14.75 -4.22
CA ASP A 100 0.56 -15.84 -4.42
C ASP A 100 0.33 -16.87 -3.30
N ILE A 101 0.10 -18.13 -3.68
CA ILE A 101 -0.28 -19.18 -2.74
C ILE A 101 0.78 -20.26 -2.73
N ASP A 102 1.46 -20.36 -1.59
CA ASP A 102 2.33 -21.47 -1.28
C ASP A 102 1.49 -22.68 -0.84
N LEU A 103 1.70 -23.81 -1.50
CA LEU A 103 1.06 -25.08 -1.13
C LEU A 103 2.14 -26.06 -0.67
N PRO A 104 1.87 -26.87 0.37
CA PRO A 104 2.85 -27.81 0.87
C PRO A 104 3.23 -28.84 -0.21
N PRO A 105 4.51 -29.25 -0.29
CA PRO A 105 4.96 -30.19 -1.30
C PRO A 105 4.24 -31.54 -1.16
N MET A 106 3.90 -32.14 -2.30
CA MET A 106 3.29 -33.48 -2.30
C MET A 106 4.31 -34.55 -1.89
N GLY A 107 4.04 -35.24 -0.78
CA GLY A 107 4.80 -36.42 -0.34
C GLY A 107 4.70 -37.61 -1.30
N ALA A 108 5.69 -38.50 -1.29
CA ALA A 108 5.85 -39.58 -2.28
C ALA A 108 4.63 -40.53 -2.37
N LEU A 109 4.04 -40.92 -1.24
CA LEU A 109 2.82 -41.76 -1.24
C LEU A 109 1.63 -41.09 -1.96
N ARG A 110 1.48 -39.77 -1.79
CA ARG A 110 0.41 -39.00 -2.44
C ARG A 110 0.63 -38.87 -3.94
N ARG A 111 1.89 -38.79 -4.40
CA ARG A 111 2.22 -38.80 -5.84
C ARG A 111 1.81 -40.13 -6.48
N LEU A 112 2.07 -41.25 -5.81
CA LEU A 112 1.62 -42.57 -6.29
C LEU A 112 0.10 -42.64 -6.36
N GLY A 113 -0.61 -42.18 -5.32
CA GLY A 113 -2.07 -42.14 -5.30
C GLY A 113 -2.71 -41.34 -6.44
N ARG A 114 -2.01 -40.32 -6.98
CA ARG A 114 -2.46 -39.54 -8.14
C ARG A 114 -2.47 -40.35 -9.44
N LEU A 115 -1.53 -41.30 -9.59
CA LEU A 115 -1.51 -42.24 -10.73
C LEU A 115 -2.69 -43.22 -10.69
N PHE A 116 -3.32 -43.39 -9.53
CA PHE A 116 -4.53 -44.18 -9.33
C PHE A 116 -5.80 -43.32 -9.32
N GLY A 117 -5.74 -42.09 -9.83
CA GLY A 117 -6.91 -41.22 -10.04
C GLY A 117 -7.40 -40.44 -8.81
N LYS A 118 -6.62 -40.39 -7.72
CA LYS A 118 -6.97 -39.52 -6.58
C LYS A 118 -6.80 -38.04 -6.94
N PRO A 119 -7.75 -37.16 -6.54
CA PRO A 119 -7.69 -35.73 -6.85
C PRO A 119 -6.48 -35.06 -6.19
N ASP A 120 -5.96 -34.00 -6.82
CA ASP A 120 -4.85 -33.21 -6.29
C ASP A 120 -5.35 -32.33 -5.13
N PRO A 121 -4.87 -32.53 -3.89
CA PRO A 121 -5.27 -31.71 -2.73
C PRO A 121 -4.97 -30.21 -2.93
N ALA A 122 -3.99 -29.88 -3.76
CA ALA A 122 -3.68 -28.50 -4.12
C ALA A 122 -4.81 -27.84 -4.93
N GLU A 123 -5.38 -28.58 -5.88
CA GLU A 123 -6.50 -28.12 -6.69
C GLU A 123 -7.76 -27.95 -5.82
N GLU A 124 -7.99 -28.88 -4.87
CA GLU A 124 -9.10 -28.79 -3.92
C GLU A 124 -8.95 -27.56 -3.00
N ALA A 125 -7.76 -27.32 -2.46
CA ALA A 125 -7.49 -26.14 -1.63
C ALA A 125 -7.71 -24.83 -2.40
N GLN A 126 -7.25 -24.76 -3.66
CA GLN A 126 -7.48 -23.59 -4.51
C GLN A 126 -8.96 -23.42 -4.86
N ALA A 127 -9.68 -24.49 -5.16
CA ALA A 127 -11.11 -24.44 -5.44
C ALA A 127 -11.90 -23.90 -4.24
N ARG A 128 -11.59 -24.40 -3.04
CA ARG A 128 -12.17 -23.91 -1.79
C ARG A 128 -11.88 -22.42 -1.57
N LEU A 129 -10.62 -22.00 -1.74
CA LEU A 129 -10.25 -20.59 -1.59
C LEU A 129 -10.99 -19.70 -2.60
N ARG A 130 -11.10 -20.12 -3.87
CA ARG A 130 -11.88 -19.40 -4.89
C ARG A 130 -13.34 -19.26 -4.50
N ALA A 131 -13.96 -20.32 -3.97
CA ALA A 131 -15.35 -20.28 -3.52
C ALA A 131 -15.52 -19.29 -2.37
N SER A 132 -14.65 -19.36 -1.35
CA SER A 132 -14.68 -18.45 -0.21
C SER A 132 -14.46 -16.99 -0.62
N LEU A 133 -13.55 -16.71 -1.57
CA LEU A 133 -13.32 -15.35 -2.06
C LEU A 133 -14.52 -14.79 -2.82
N ARG A 134 -15.22 -15.62 -3.62
CA ARG A 134 -16.45 -15.20 -4.32
C ARG A 134 -17.58 -14.88 -3.34
N GLU A 135 -17.69 -15.66 -2.27
CA GLU A 135 -18.69 -15.43 -1.24
C GLU A 135 -18.39 -14.17 -0.41
N ALA A 136 -17.14 -14.00 0.02
CA ALA A 136 -16.74 -12.89 0.88
C ALA A 136 -16.69 -11.53 0.15
N ALA A 137 -16.37 -11.53 -1.15
CA ALA A 137 -16.19 -10.32 -1.93
C ALA A 137 -16.77 -10.46 -3.35
N PRO A 138 -18.11 -10.56 -3.50
CA PRO A 138 -18.75 -10.88 -4.79
C PRO A 138 -18.53 -9.81 -5.87
N ALA A 139 -18.28 -8.56 -5.47
CA ALA A 139 -17.97 -7.46 -6.38
C ALA A 139 -16.48 -7.34 -6.74
N SER A 140 -15.62 -8.19 -6.17
CA SER A 140 -14.17 -8.15 -6.41
C SER A 140 -13.74 -9.24 -7.39
N THR A 141 -12.68 -8.94 -8.15
CA THR A 141 -11.98 -9.90 -8.99
C THR A 141 -10.71 -10.36 -8.27
N PHE A 142 -10.30 -11.61 -8.46
CA PHE A 142 -9.07 -12.14 -7.89
C PHE A 142 -8.25 -12.93 -8.90
N ARG A 143 -6.94 -12.89 -8.75
CA ARG A 143 -5.99 -13.73 -9.48
C ARG A 143 -5.13 -14.50 -8.49
N LEU A 144 -5.17 -15.83 -8.61
CA LEU A 144 -4.41 -16.74 -7.77
C LEU A 144 -3.23 -17.27 -8.58
N TYR A 145 -2.04 -17.15 -8.03
CA TYR A 145 -0.82 -17.77 -8.52
C TYR A 145 -0.44 -18.93 -7.60
N ARG A 146 0.22 -19.93 -8.18
CA ARG A 146 0.83 -21.05 -7.46
C ARG A 146 2.33 -20.94 -7.67
N THR A 147 3.06 -20.77 -6.58
CA THR A 147 4.51 -20.98 -6.54
C THR A 147 4.81 -22.46 -6.72
N ALA A 148 5.77 -22.76 -7.59
CA ALA A 148 6.12 -24.11 -8.03
C ALA A 148 6.76 -24.96 -6.93
#